data_AF-A0A2W4XC40-F1
#
_entry.id   AF-A0A2W4XC40-F1
#
_cell.length_a   1.000
_cell.length_b   1.000
_cell.length_c   1.000
_cell.angle_alpha   90.00
_cell.angle_beta   90.00
_cell.angle_gamma   90.00
#
_symmetry.space_group_name_H-M   'P 1'
#
loop_
_entity.id
_entity.type
_entity.pdbx_description
1 polymer ?
#
loop_
_entity_poly.entity_id
_entity_poly.type
_entity_poly.pdbx_seq_one_letter_code
_entity_poly.pdbx_strand_id
1 'polypeptide(L)' 'MRLIVNGETREAPDSATLADLLASLGIDGRRVAVERNREIAPKSLWSQIVLADGDQLEIVQFVGGG' A
#
# COMPACT_ATOMS: atom_id res chain seq x y z
N MET A 1 4.93 9.94 -9.10
CA MET A 1 3.84 10.42 -8.24
C MET A 1 4.28 10.48 -6.78
N ARG A 2 3.68 11.39 -6.01
CA ARG A 2 3.85 11.55 -4.57
C ARG A 2 2.72 10.84 -3.84
N LEU A 3 3.07 9.99 -2.89
CA LEU A 3 2.15 9.22 -2.05
C LEU A 3 2.35 9.61 -0.59
N ILE A 4 1.33 9.37 0.23
CA ILE A 4 1.44 9.43 1.69
C ILE A 4 1.25 8.00 2.20
N VAL A 5 2.28 7.43 2.84
CA VAL A 5 2.28 6.05 3.31
C VAL A 5 2.56 6.06 4.81
N ASN A 6 1.59 5.63 5.63
CA ASN A 6 1.65 5.69 7.09
C ASN A 6 2.04 7.09 7.60
N GLY A 7 1.49 8.14 6.99
CA GLY A 7 1.81 9.53 7.29
C GLY A 7 3.12 10.08 6.69
N GLU A 8 3.96 9.25 6.07
CA GLU A 8 5.22 9.68 5.44
C GLU A 8 5.06 9.92 3.94
N THR A 9 5.62 11.03 3.43
CA THR A 9 5.64 11.30 1.99
C THR A 9 6.66 10.42 1.28
N ARG A 10 6.25 9.76 0.18
CA ARG A 10 7.10 8.89 -0.65
C ARG A 10 6.88 9.15 -2.13
N GLU A 11 7.90 8.85 -2.94
CA GLU A 11 7.78 8.88 -4.40
C GLU A 11 7.63 7.45 -4.95
N ALA A 12 6.78 7.31 -5.97
CA ALA A 12 6.58 6.07 -6.71
C ALA A 12 6.43 6.36 -8.22
N PRO A 13 6.76 5.42 -9.12
CA PRO A 13 6.49 5.56 -10.55
C PRO A 13 5.00 5.77 -10.85
N ASP A 14 4.65 6.56 -11.87
CA ASP A 14 3.26 6.94 -12.20
C ASP A 14 2.34 5.77 -12.60
N SER A 15 2.89 4.56 -12.78
CA SER A 15 2.16 3.33 -13.09
C SER A 15 2.31 2.24 -12.01
N ALA A 16 2.87 2.58 -10.85
CA ALA A 16 3.08 1.61 -9.79
C ALA A 16 1.74 1.09 -9.26
N THR A 17 1.63 -0.23 -9.13
CA THR A 17 0.51 -0.85 -8.43
C THR A 17 0.73 -0.86 -6.93
N LEU A 18 -0.32 -1.14 -6.16
CA LEU A 18 -0.18 -1.31 -4.73
C LEU A 18 0.77 -2.46 -4.37
N ALA A 19 0.76 -3.54 -5.16
CA ALA A 19 1.71 -4.64 -5.00
C ALA A 19 3.16 -4.20 -5.24
N ASP A 20 3.42 -3.39 -6.26
CA ASP A 20 4.76 -2.87 -6.56
C ASP A 20 5.28 -1.99 -5.43
N LEU A 21 4.41 -1.13 -4.87
CA LEU A 21 4.76 -0.32 -3.72
C LEU A 21 5.17 -1.21 -2.53
N LEU A 22 4.34 -2.18 -2.14
CA LEU A 22 4.66 -3.08 -1.02
C LEU A 22 5.99 -3.83 -1.24
N ALA A 23 6.25 -4.28 -2.48
CA ALA A 23 7.50 -4.94 -2.84
C ALA A 23 8.70 -3.98 -2.69
N SER A 24 8.59 -2.73 -3.17
CA SER A 24 9.64 -1.71 -3.02
C SER A 24 9.94 -1.36 -1.55
N LEU A 25 8.95 -1.52 -0.68
CA LEU A 25 9.07 -1.30 0.76
C LEU A 25 9.62 -2.52 1.51
N GLY A 26 9.81 -3.65 0.83
CA GLY A 26 10.22 -4.91 1.45
C GLY A 26 9.15 -5.53 2.36
N ILE A 27 7.88 -5.18 2.16
CA ILE A 27 6.77 -5.64 3.00
C ILE A 27 6.18 -6.92 2.43
N ASP A 28 6.14 -7.98 3.24
CA ASP A 28 5.41 -9.20 2.89
C ASP A 28 3.91 -8.96 3.00
N GLY A 29 3.23 -8.91 1.84
CA GLY A 29 1.78 -8.75 1.74
C GLY A 29 0.95 -9.80 2.48
N ARG A 30 1.52 -10.92 2.94
CA ARG A 30 0.85 -11.91 3.81
C ARG A 30 0.68 -11.46 5.24
N ARG A 31 1.45 -10.48 5.70
CA ARG A 31 1.45 -10.02 7.09
C ARG A 31 0.75 -8.70 7.31
N VAL A 32 0.21 -8.08 6.26
CA VAL A 32 -0.38 -6.74 6.35
C VAL A 32 -1.77 -6.68 5.75
N ALA A 33 -2.55 -5.71 6.21
CA ALA A 33 -3.69 -5.15 5.50
C ALA A 33 -3.33 -3.75 5.00
N VAL A 34 -3.96 -3.32 3.92
CA VAL A 34 -3.75 -1.99 3.35
C VAL A 34 -5.09 -1.29 3.18
N GLU A 35 -5.16 -0.06 3.69
CA GLU A 35 -6.20 0.90 3.39
C GLU A 35 -5.66 1.89 2.34
N ARG A 36 -6.45 2.21 1.32
CA ARG A 36 -6.20 3.27 0.35
C ARG A 36 -7.34 4.28 0.44
N ASN A 37 -7.02 5.53 0.75
CA ASN A 37 -7.99 6.63 0.80
C ASN A 37 -9.21 6.33 1.67
N ARG A 38 -9.02 5.74 2.86
CA ARG A 38 -10.09 5.32 3.80
C ARG A 38 -10.93 4.12 3.36
N GLU A 39 -10.47 3.38 2.35
CA GLU A 39 -11.09 2.14 1.89
C GLU A 39 -10.09 0.97 1.96
N ILE A 40 -10.51 -0.15 2.55
CA ILE A 40 -9.66 -1.34 2.63
C ILE A 40 -9.48 -1.92 1.23
N ALA A 41 -8.23 -1.97 0.75
CA ALA A 41 -7.87 -2.50 -0.55
C ALA A 41 -7.92 -4.04 -0.52
N PRO A 42 -8.81 -4.69 -1.30
CA PRO A 42 -8.88 -6.15 -1.33
C PRO A 42 -7.56 -6.74 -1.84
N LYS A 43 -6.99 -7.67 -1.06
CA LYS A 43 -5.66 -8.22 -1.35
C LYS A 43 -5.53 -8.87 -2.72
N SER A 44 -6.60 -9.50 -3.22
CA SER A 44 -6.64 -10.10 -4.56
C SER A 44 -6.49 -9.07 -5.69
N LEU A 45 -6.71 -7.79 -5.42
CA LEU A 45 -6.66 -6.71 -6.39
C LEU A 45 -5.38 -5.87 -6.32
N TRP A 46 -4.46 -6.13 -5.38
CA TRP A 46 -3.29 -5.25 -5.18
C TRP A 46 -2.39 -5.12 -6.41
N SER A 47 -2.31 -6.13 -7.26
CA SER A 47 -1.57 -6.08 -8.55
C SER A 47 -2.34 -5.37 -9.68
N GLN A 48 -3.60 -5.01 -9.46
CA GLN A 48 -4.47 -4.32 -10.43
C GLN A 48 -4.78 -2.88 -9.99
N ILE A 49 -4.65 -2.60 -8.69
CA ILE A 49 -4.83 -1.27 -8.13
C ILE A 49 -3.62 -0.41 -8.51
N VAL A 50 -3.77 0.37 -9.57
CA VAL A 50 -2.81 1.42 -9.94
C VAL A 50 -2.96 2.59 -8.97
N LEU A 51 -1.84 3.00 -8.38
CA LEU A 51 -1.79 4.13 -7.47
C LEU A 51 -1.89 5.45 -8.26
N ALA A 52 -2.40 6.48 -7.59
CA ALA A 52 -2.53 7.81 -8.15
C ALA A 52 -1.77 8.82 -7.28
N ASP A 53 -1.36 9.93 -7.90
CA ASP A 53 -0.73 11.03 -7.17
C ASP A 53 -1.64 11.55 -6.05
N GLY A 54 -1.07 11.71 -4.86
CA GLY A 54 -1.77 12.13 -3.65
C GLY A 54 -2.48 11.01 -2.88
N ASP A 55 -2.43 9.76 -3.33
CA ASP A 55 -3.01 8.64 -2.59
C ASP A 55 -2.45 8.53 -1.17
N GLN A 56 -3.36 8.27 -0.22
CA GLN A 56 -3.04 8.02 1.18
C GLN A 56 -3.20 6.54 1.47
N LEU A 57 -2.13 5.91 1.95
CA LEU A 57 -2.06 4.49 2.23
C LEU A 57 -1.72 4.25 3.70
N GLU A 58 -2.55 3.46 4.38
CA GLU A 58 -2.25 2.96 5.71
C GLU A 58 -1.98 1.45 5.61
N ILE A 59 -0.78 1.04 5.97
CA ILE A 59 -0.29 -0.33 5.94
C ILE A 59 -0.13 -0.79 7.39
N VAL A 60 -1.05 -1.66 7.82
CA VAL A 60 -1.07 -2.18 9.18
C VAL A 60 -0.64 -3.63 9.19
N GLN A 61 0.31 -3.97 10.05
CA GLN A 61 0.77 -5.34 10.24
C GLN A 61 -0.17 -6.06 11.20
N PHE A 62 -0.54 -7.30 10.87
CA PHE A 62 -1.29 -8.14 11.79
C PHE A 62 -0.44 -8.39 13.04
N VAL A 63 -0.93 -7.97 14.20
CA VAL A 63 -0.39 -8.42 15.48
C VAL A 63 -0.94 -9.82 15.74
N GLY A 64 -0.13 -10.84 15.48
CA GLY A 64 -0.46 -12.22 15.82
C GLY A 64 -0.39 -12.38 17.34
N GLY A 65 -1.53 -12.45 18.00
CA GLY A 65 -1.64 -12.97 19.36
C GLY A 65 -1.39 -14.47 19.36
N GLY A 66 -0.26 -14.85 19.96
CA GLY A 66 0.05 -16.18 20.46
C GLY A 66 0.64 -16.02 21.84
#